data_AF-A0A2T4NFX4-F1
#
_entry.id   AF-A0A2T4NFX4-F1
#
_cell.length_a   1.000
_cell.length_b   1.000
_cell.length_c   1.000
_cell.angle_alpha   90.00
_cell.angle_beta   90.00
_cell.angle_gamma   90.00
#
_symmetry.space_group_name_H-M   'P 1'
#
loop_
_entity.id
_entity.type
_entity.pdbx_description
1 polymer ?
#
loop_
_entity_poly.entity_id
_entity_poly.type
_entity_poly.pdbx_seq_one_letter_code
_entity_poly.pdbx_strand_id
1 'polypeptide(L)'
;MTINRPGLPGDLPSPDVLWARWALIAVLEATAADEGKAHHRTGTWVDDTGLRLDDAGCTWWGFAPRGAGRYVLFGEDESSGCKWHQPPVDMLAGAPAWLPHEELEDYRSGNELGCVYWYENGAWARAPYPGTLHDDGLDCGMSRFTDRDDVLRTIADEDHGATSAREAEALLAHAEGYRLTPELLTSLTGDTDQRDRPAMARALELARLNRP
;
A
#
# COMPACT_ATOMS: atom_id res chain seq x y z
N MET A 1 -4.60 15.61 2.73
CA MET A 1 -4.78 15.77 1.28
C MET A 1 -5.89 14.82 0.86
N THR A 2 -6.91 15.30 0.16
CA THR A 2 -8.01 14.45 -0.30
C THR A 2 -7.67 13.89 -1.68
N ILE A 3 -7.72 12.57 -1.83
CA ILE A 3 -7.57 11.90 -3.13
C ILE A 3 -8.77 12.28 -4.02
N ASN A 4 -8.53 12.56 -5.31
CA ASN A 4 -9.60 12.86 -6.25
C ASN A 4 -10.41 11.60 -6.59
N ARG A 5 -11.65 11.79 -7.07
CA ARG A 5 -12.48 10.71 -7.59
C ARG A 5 -12.90 11.04 -9.02
N PRO A 6 -12.43 10.28 -10.04
CA PRO A 6 -11.39 9.24 -9.94
C PRO A 6 -10.02 9.83 -9.57
N GLY A 7 -9.15 9.01 -9.00
CA GLY A 7 -7.81 9.40 -8.56
C GLY A 7 -6.97 10.02 -9.67
N LEU A 8 -6.07 10.93 -9.31
CA LEU A 8 -5.09 11.53 -10.21
C LEU A 8 -3.68 11.07 -9.83
N PRO A 9 -2.73 10.98 -10.79
CA PRO A 9 -1.35 10.66 -10.46
C PRO A 9 -0.70 11.56 -9.39
N GLY A 10 -1.14 12.83 -9.32
CA GLY A 10 -0.67 13.79 -8.31
C GLY A 10 -1.23 13.59 -6.91
N ASP A 11 -2.18 12.67 -6.72
CA ASP A 11 -2.75 12.35 -5.40
C ASP A 11 -1.87 11.39 -4.62
N LEU A 12 -0.98 10.67 -5.31
CA LEU A 12 -0.02 9.76 -4.70
C LEU A 12 1.27 10.52 -4.32
N PRO A 13 1.81 10.30 -3.11
CA PRO A 13 3.14 10.81 -2.77
C PRO A 13 4.21 10.09 -3.61
N SER A 14 5.49 10.46 -3.49
CA SER A 14 6.56 9.70 -4.15
C SER A 14 6.49 8.21 -3.74
N PRO A 15 6.84 7.27 -4.63
CA PRO A 15 6.72 5.84 -4.34
C PRO A 15 7.55 5.42 -3.13
N ASP A 16 8.69 6.06 -2.88
CA ASP A 16 9.50 5.76 -1.69
C ASP A 16 8.81 6.20 -0.39
N VAL A 17 8.04 7.29 -0.42
CA VAL A 17 7.23 7.74 0.73
C VAL A 17 6.01 6.84 0.92
N LEU A 18 5.32 6.49 -0.17
CA LEU A 18 4.20 5.54 -0.11
C LEU A 18 4.65 4.19 0.45
N TRP A 19 5.79 3.69 -0.04
CA TRP A 19 6.39 2.44 0.41
C TRP A 19 6.70 2.48 1.91
N ALA A 20 7.37 3.54 2.36
CA ALA A 20 7.74 3.67 3.77
C ALA A 20 6.52 3.67 4.70
N ARG A 21 5.46 4.38 4.31
CA ARG A 21 4.22 4.50 5.10
C ARG A 21 3.46 3.20 5.19
N TRP A 22 3.20 2.58 4.03
CA TRP A 22 2.47 1.32 3.98
C TRP A 22 3.29 0.21 4.64
N ALA A 23 4.59 0.10 4.34
CA ALA A 23 5.43 -0.92 4.95
C ALA A 23 5.57 -0.77 6.47
N LEU A 24 5.57 0.44 7.02
CA LEU A 24 5.53 0.63 8.47
C LEU A 24 4.27 0.00 9.07
N ILE A 25 3.10 0.23 8.47
CA ILE A 25 1.85 -0.37 8.93
C ILE A 25 1.90 -1.89 8.81
N ALA A 26 2.39 -2.43 7.69
CA ALA A 26 2.62 -3.86 7.50
C ALA A 26 3.55 -4.48 8.56
N VAL A 27 4.58 -3.73 9.00
CA VAL A 27 5.49 -4.13 10.07
C VAL A 27 4.78 -4.15 11.42
N LEU A 28 3.94 -3.16 11.71
CA LEU A 28 3.20 -3.08 12.97
C LEU A 28 2.11 -4.16 13.09
N GLU A 29 1.49 -4.54 11.98
CA GLU A 29 0.47 -5.61 11.92
C GLU A 29 1.06 -7.02 11.85
N ALA A 30 2.38 -7.18 11.67
CA ALA A 30 2.98 -8.48 11.40
C ALA A 30 2.82 -9.47 12.57
N THR A 31 2.27 -10.65 12.27
CA THR A 31 2.19 -11.79 13.19
C THR A 31 2.68 -13.08 12.54
N ALA A 32 3.28 -13.99 13.32
CA ALA A 32 3.69 -15.31 12.82
C ALA A 32 2.49 -16.18 12.42
N ALA A 33 1.31 -15.92 12.96
CA ALA A 33 0.08 -16.63 12.57
C ALA A 33 -0.33 -16.32 11.12
N ASP A 34 -0.07 -15.09 10.65
CA ASP A 34 -0.43 -14.67 9.30
C ASP A 34 0.65 -14.99 8.27
N GLU A 35 1.92 -15.11 8.67
CA GLU A 35 3.02 -15.54 7.80
C GLU A 35 2.80 -16.94 7.18
N GLY A 36 2.08 -17.82 7.87
CA GLY A 36 1.77 -19.17 7.39
C GLY A 36 0.58 -19.24 6.43
N LYS A 37 -0.17 -18.15 6.24
CA LYS A 37 -1.38 -18.12 5.40
C LYS A 37 -1.01 -17.75 3.97
N ALA A 38 -0.97 -18.74 3.09
CA ALA A 38 -0.83 -18.51 1.65
C ALA A 38 -2.13 -18.00 1.00
N HIS A 39 -3.28 -18.26 1.63
CA HIS A 39 -4.61 -17.89 1.13
C HIS A 39 -5.45 -17.27 2.25
N HIS A 40 -6.34 -16.33 1.91
CA HIS A 40 -7.23 -15.64 2.85
C HIS A 40 -6.50 -14.90 3.98
N ARG A 41 -5.31 -14.35 3.68
CA ARG A 41 -4.65 -13.41 4.56
C ARG A 41 -5.40 -12.08 4.49
N THR A 42 -5.65 -11.47 5.64
CA THR A 42 -6.36 -10.20 5.78
C THR A 42 -5.43 -9.20 6.46
N GLY A 43 -5.66 -7.91 6.23
CA GLY A 43 -4.84 -6.83 6.76
C GLY A 43 -3.75 -6.42 5.78
N THR A 44 -2.66 -5.92 6.33
CA THR A 44 -1.56 -5.30 5.60
C THR A 44 -0.29 -6.13 5.76
N TRP A 45 0.40 -6.46 4.68
CA TRP A 45 1.66 -7.20 4.79
C TRP A 45 2.66 -6.86 3.69
N VAL A 46 3.90 -7.31 3.93
CA VAL A 46 5.00 -7.28 2.96
C VAL A 46 5.50 -8.69 2.73
N ASP A 47 5.77 -9.02 1.48
CA ASP A 47 6.41 -10.27 1.04
C ASP A 47 7.50 -9.98 -0.01
N ASP A 48 7.99 -11.03 -0.67
CA ASP A 48 9.01 -10.93 -1.71
C ASP A 48 8.52 -10.26 -3.01
N THR A 49 7.21 -10.20 -3.21
CA THR A 49 6.59 -9.59 -4.40
C THR A 49 6.24 -8.12 -4.21
N GLY A 50 6.02 -7.68 -2.96
CA GLY A 50 5.72 -6.30 -2.60
C GLY A 50 4.89 -6.16 -1.33
N LEU A 51 4.19 -5.04 -1.25
CA LEU A 51 3.20 -4.75 -0.22
C LEU A 51 1.82 -5.17 -0.70
N ARG A 52 1.02 -5.68 0.24
CA ARG A 52 -0.34 -6.14 0.01
C ARG A 52 -1.27 -5.62 1.09
N LEU A 53 -2.53 -5.46 0.70
CA LEU A 53 -3.66 -5.13 1.54
C LEU A 53 -4.83 -5.96 1.06
N ASP A 54 -5.53 -6.60 1.98
CA ASP A 54 -6.78 -7.31 1.71
C ASP A 54 -7.69 -7.11 2.93
N ASP A 55 -8.88 -6.54 2.74
CA ASP A 55 -9.83 -6.30 3.83
C ASP A 55 -10.77 -7.50 4.09
N ALA A 56 -10.57 -8.62 3.36
CA ALA A 56 -11.43 -9.80 3.30
C ALA A 56 -12.90 -9.51 2.97
N GLY A 57 -13.17 -8.31 2.47
CA GLY A 57 -14.45 -7.89 1.96
C GLY A 57 -14.31 -7.62 0.47
N CYS A 58 -14.17 -6.35 0.15
CA CYS A 58 -14.32 -5.86 -1.19
C CYS A 58 -13.20 -4.94 -1.65
N THR A 59 -12.13 -4.81 -0.84
CA THR A 59 -10.97 -3.97 -1.15
C THR A 59 -9.69 -4.76 -1.06
N TRP A 60 -8.87 -4.69 -2.10
CA TRP A 60 -7.52 -5.22 -2.08
C TRP A 60 -6.55 -4.34 -2.87
N TRP A 61 -5.29 -4.31 -2.44
CA TRP A 61 -4.23 -3.55 -3.10
C TRP A 61 -2.92 -4.31 -3.14
N GLY A 62 -2.16 -4.11 -4.22
CA GLY A 62 -0.78 -4.53 -4.39
C GLY A 62 0.10 -3.34 -4.76
N PHE A 63 1.26 -3.24 -4.13
CA PHE A 63 2.26 -2.21 -4.45
C PHE A 63 3.67 -2.78 -4.44
N ALA A 64 4.38 -2.62 -5.55
CA ALA A 64 5.65 -3.30 -5.72
C ALA A 64 6.70 -2.51 -6.51
N PRO A 65 7.98 -2.58 -6.13
CA PRO A 65 9.07 -2.15 -6.98
C PRO A 65 9.20 -3.11 -8.18
N ARG A 66 9.56 -2.56 -9.34
CA ARG A 66 9.76 -3.30 -10.61
C ARG A 66 11.11 -2.97 -11.26
N GLY A 67 12.13 -2.71 -10.41
CA GLY A 67 13.48 -2.33 -10.82
C GLY A 67 13.80 -0.87 -10.54
N ALA A 68 14.92 -0.38 -11.07
CA ALA A 68 15.48 0.92 -10.75
C ALA A 68 14.48 2.07 -11.01
N GLY A 69 13.95 2.66 -9.93
CA GLY A 69 13.02 3.79 -9.98
C GLY A 69 11.65 3.47 -10.58
N ARG A 70 11.26 2.19 -10.62
CA ARG A 70 9.96 1.74 -11.15
C ARG A 70 9.11 1.13 -10.07
N TYR A 71 7.84 1.53 -10.02
CA TYR A 71 6.88 0.98 -9.10
C TYR A 71 5.52 0.82 -9.75
N VAL A 72 4.73 -0.16 -9.30
CA VAL A 72 3.34 -0.34 -9.69
C VAL A 72 2.47 -0.42 -8.45
N LEU A 73 1.38 0.35 -8.44
CA LEU A 73 0.26 0.25 -7.51
C LEU A 73 -0.95 -0.21 -8.33
N PHE A 74 -1.63 -1.25 -7.87
CA PHE A 74 -2.81 -1.79 -8.52
C PHE A 74 -3.72 -2.42 -7.48
N GLY A 75 -4.99 -2.52 -7.81
CA GLY A 75 -5.95 -3.08 -6.87
C GLY A 75 -7.37 -2.75 -7.28
N GLU A 76 -8.27 -3.02 -6.36
CA GLU A 76 -9.69 -2.87 -6.58
C GLU A 76 -10.41 -2.57 -5.27
N ASP A 77 -11.48 -1.83 -5.43
CA ASP A 77 -12.52 -1.63 -4.45
C ASP A 77 -13.86 -1.85 -5.16
N GLU A 78 -14.76 -2.64 -4.57
CA GLU A 78 -16.02 -3.01 -5.21
C GLU A 78 -16.94 -1.81 -5.44
N SER A 79 -16.77 -0.73 -4.66
CA SER A 79 -17.52 0.51 -4.88
C SER A 79 -16.98 1.34 -6.05
N SER A 80 -15.83 0.97 -6.62
CA SER A 80 -15.29 1.59 -7.84
C SER A 80 -16.22 1.39 -9.04
N GLY A 81 -16.32 2.43 -9.86
CA GLY A 81 -17.13 2.38 -11.09
C GLY A 81 -16.44 1.67 -12.25
N CYS A 82 -15.12 1.41 -12.16
CA CYS A 82 -14.27 1.01 -13.29
C CYS A 82 -14.73 -0.28 -13.96
N LYS A 83 -14.92 -1.36 -13.19
CA LYS A 83 -15.27 -2.69 -13.73
C LYS A 83 -16.68 -2.74 -14.34
N TRP A 84 -17.57 -1.83 -13.94
CA TRP A 84 -18.96 -1.77 -14.41
C TRP A 84 -19.23 -0.67 -15.43
N HIS A 85 -18.25 0.19 -15.71
CA HIS A 85 -18.42 1.35 -16.58
C HIS A 85 -18.71 0.93 -18.04
N GLN A 86 -19.56 1.69 -18.72
CA GLN A 86 -19.87 1.51 -20.14
C GLN A 86 -19.58 2.78 -20.94
N PRO A 87 -18.70 2.73 -21.97
CA PRO A 87 -17.91 1.57 -22.42
C PRO A 87 -16.85 1.13 -21.38
N PRO A 88 -16.37 -0.12 -21.41
CA PRO A 88 -15.36 -0.60 -20.45
C PRO A 88 -14.13 0.30 -20.39
N VAL A 89 -13.64 0.56 -19.18
CA VAL A 89 -12.39 1.30 -18.99
C VAL A 89 -11.21 0.38 -19.23
N ASP A 90 -10.35 0.74 -20.19
CA ASP A 90 -9.06 0.07 -20.38
C ASP A 90 -8.03 0.66 -19.41
N MET A 91 -7.91 0.04 -18.23
CA MET A 91 -6.99 0.45 -17.17
C MET A 91 -5.51 0.25 -17.53
N LEU A 92 -5.23 -0.48 -18.62
CA LEU A 92 -3.87 -0.77 -19.10
C LEU A 92 -3.54 0.03 -20.37
N ALA A 93 -4.42 0.92 -20.82
CA ALA A 93 -4.15 1.80 -21.94
C ALA A 93 -2.89 2.65 -21.70
N GLY A 94 -1.86 2.46 -22.54
CA GLY A 94 -0.58 3.16 -22.43
C GLY A 94 0.34 2.62 -21.33
N ALA A 95 0.00 1.50 -20.71
CA ALA A 95 0.81 0.82 -19.71
C ALA A 95 2.19 0.42 -20.30
N PRO A 96 3.30 0.71 -19.63
CA PRO A 96 4.63 0.33 -20.11
C PRO A 96 4.84 -1.19 -20.09
N ALA A 97 5.68 -1.69 -21.00
CA ALA A 97 5.91 -3.13 -21.20
C ALA A 97 6.56 -3.85 -20.00
N TRP A 98 7.13 -3.12 -19.05
CA TRP A 98 7.74 -3.71 -17.84
C TRP A 98 6.73 -4.06 -16.74
N LEU A 99 5.48 -3.61 -16.87
CA LEU A 99 4.41 -3.98 -15.93
C LEU A 99 4.11 -5.48 -15.98
N PRO A 100 3.56 -6.06 -14.91
CA PRO A 100 3.17 -7.46 -14.88
C PRO A 100 1.86 -7.66 -15.66
N HIS A 101 1.92 -7.54 -16.99
CA HIS A 101 0.73 -7.54 -17.86
C HIS A 101 -0.11 -8.80 -17.72
N GLU A 102 0.50 -9.98 -17.63
CA GLU A 102 -0.24 -11.25 -17.46
C GLU A 102 -1.08 -11.25 -16.18
N GLU A 103 -0.49 -10.89 -15.05
CA GLU A 103 -1.18 -10.78 -13.75
C GLU A 103 -2.30 -9.73 -13.78
N LEU A 104 -2.03 -8.55 -14.36
CA LEU A 104 -3.03 -7.48 -14.44
C LEU A 104 -4.19 -7.83 -15.36
N GLU A 105 -3.93 -8.55 -16.45
CA GLU A 105 -4.97 -9.03 -17.37
C GLU A 105 -5.84 -10.13 -16.74
N ASP A 106 -5.25 -11.00 -15.92
CA ASP A 106 -6.00 -11.99 -15.15
C ASP A 106 -6.97 -11.30 -14.17
N TYR A 107 -6.49 -10.34 -13.37
CA TYR A 107 -7.35 -9.56 -12.47
C TYR A 107 -8.44 -8.79 -13.24
N ARG A 108 -8.09 -8.16 -14.37
CA ARG A 108 -9.05 -7.44 -15.22
C ARG A 108 -10.13 -8.39 -15.75
N SER A 109 -9.76 -9.59 -16.17
CA SER A 109 -10.68 -10.61 -16.69
C SER A 109 -11.58 -11.19 -15.59
N GLY A 110 -11.11 -11.20 -14.34
CA GLY A 110 -11.88 -11.58 -13.15
C GLY A 110 -12.85 -10.50 -12.62
N ASN A 111 -12.81 -9.28 -13.16
CA ASN A 111 -13.44 -8.08 -12.57
C ASN A 111 -12.90 -7.74 -11.17
N GLU A 112 -11.62 -8.04 -10.94
CA GLU A 112 -10.89 -7.82 -9.69
C GLU A 112 -9.88 -6.68 -9.83
N LEU A 113 -9.96 -5.87 -10.91
CA LEU A 113 -9.09 -4.73 -11.13
C LEU A 113 -9.91 -3.44 -11.26
N GLY A 114 -9.66 -2.48 -10.37
CA GLY A 114 -10.29 -1.16 -10.35
C GLY A 114 -9.40 -0.06 -10.90
N CYS A 115 -8.10 -0.09 -10.60
CA CYS A 115 -7.14 0.84 -11.20
C CYS A 115 -5.69 0.31 -11.19
N VAL A 116 -4.87 0.93 -12.03
CA VAL A 116 -3.41 0.67 -12.13
C VAL A 116 -2.69 1.99 -12.28
N TYR A 117 -1.75 2.23 -11.37
CA TYR A 117 -0.84 3.36 -11.36
C TYR A 117 0.60 2.85 -11.48
N TRP A 118 1.38 3.47 -12.33
CA TRP A 118 2.80 3.14 -12.50
C TRP A 118 3.67 4.36 -12.34
N TYR A 119 4.81 4.19 -11.68
CA TYR A 119 5.82 5.21 -11.49
C TYR A 119 7.05 4.90 -12.34
N GLU A 120 7.48 5.86 -13.14
CA GLU A 120 8.77 5.84 -13.83
C GLU A 120 9.18 7.28 -14.14
N ASN A 121 10.48 7.56 -14.28
CA ASN A 121 10.99 8.88 -14.69
C ASN A 121 10.52 10.06 -13.81
N GLY A 122 10.33 9.81 -12.51
CA GLY A 122 10.01 10.88 -11.56
C GLY A 122 8.52 11.17 -11.38
N ALA A 123 7.63 10.47 -12.09
CA ALA A 123 6.19 10.75 -12.05
C ALA A 123 5.35 9.48 -12.02
N TRP A 124 4.21 9.57 -11.33
CA TRP A 124 3.13 8.62 -11.46
C TRP A 124 2.39 8.85 -12.78
N ALA A 125 1.86 7.78 -13.34
CA ALA A 125 0.95 7.78 -14.47
C ALA A 125 -0.09 6.67 -14.29
N ARG A 126 -1.20 6.81 -15.01
CA ARG A 126 -2.25 5.80 -15.14
C ARG A 126 -2.89 5.90 -16.52
N ALA A 127 -3.69 4.92 -16.89
CA ALA A 127 -4.49 5.00 -18.10
C ALA A 127 -5.43 6.22 -18.07
N PRO A 128 -5.70 6.84 -19.24
CA PRO A 128 -6.69 7.92 -19.32
C PRO A 128 -8.08 7.36 -19.04
N TYR A 129 -8.78 7.97 -18.09
CA TYR A 129 -10.17 7.58 -17.79
C TYR A 129 -11.16 8.44 -18.56
N PRO A 130 -12.32 7.88 -18.95
CA PRO A 130 -13.39 8.66 -19.54
C PRO A 130 -13.90 9.68 -18.51
N GLY A 131 -14.27 10.88 -18.97
CA GLY A 131 -14.80 11.93 -18.08
C GLY A 131 -16.13 11.60 -17.41
N THR A 132 -16.77 10.48 -17.80
CA THR A 132 -17.99 9.93 -17.19
C THR A 132 -17.71 8.95 -16.05
N LEU A 133 -16.45 8.54 -15.84
CA LEU A 133 -16.09 7.73 -14.69
C LEU A 133 -16.08 8.62 -13.45
N HIS A 134 -16.87 8.25 -12.45
CA HIS A 134 -17.01 9.02 -11.21
C HIS A 134 -16.01 8.61 -10.13
N ASP A 135 -15.60 7.34 -10.10
CA ASP A 135 -14.75 6.79 -9.04
C ASP A 135 -13.95 5.61 -9.57
N ASP A 136 -12.64 5.59 -9.31
CA ASP A 136 -11.73 4.48 -9.62
C ASP A 136 -11.37 3.64 -8.37
N GLY A 137 -11.92 4.01 -7.21
CA GLY A 137 -11.69 3.33 -5.94
C GLY A 137 -10.37 3.67 -5.27
N LEU A 138 -9.52 4.53 -5.85
CA LEU A 138 -8.19 4.80 -5.29
C LEU A 138 -8.26 5.27 -3.83
N ASP A 139 -9.25 6.07 -3.45
CA ASP A 139 -9.31 6.60 -2.09
C ASP A 139 -9.78 5.58 -1.05
N CYS A 140 -10.44 4.51 -1.50
CA CYS A 140 -10.79 3.34 -0.70
C CYS A 140 -9.52 2.54 -0.36
N GLY A 141 -9.14 2.55 0.91
CA GLY A 141 -7.98 1.80 1.41
C GLY A 141 -6.62 2.46 1.20
N MET A 142 -6.41 3.30 0.17
CA MET A 142 -5.10 3.97 0.00
C MET A 142 -4.95 5.29 0.76
N SER A 143 -6.05 5.96 1.11
CA SER A 143 -6.02 7.21 1.90
C SER A 143 -5.20 7.08 3.18
N ARG A 144 -5.27 5.94 3.87
CA ARG A 144 -4.48 5.62 5.07
C ARG A 144 -2.97 5.50 4.86
N PHE A 145 -2.49 5.58 3.61
CA PHE A 145 -1.07 5.55 3.26
C PHE A 145 -0.59 6.81 2.51
N THR A 146 -1.48 7.57 1.87
CA THR A 146 -1.11 8.71 1.03
C THR A 146 -1.06 10.02 1.81
N ASP A 147 -1.95 10.22 2.77
CA ASP A 147 -1.94 11.41 3.64
C ASP A 147 -1.19 11.13 4.94
N ARG A 148 -0.31 12.07 5.34
CA ARG A 148 0.51 11.88 6.53
C ARG A 148 -0.33 11.82 7.81
N ASP A 149 -1.33 12.69 7.93
CA ASP A 149 -2.16 12.77 9.15
C ASP A 149 -3.04 11.52 9.27
N ASP A 150 -3.52 10.99 8.14
CA ASP A 150 -4.24 9.72 8.11
C ASP A 150 -3.34 8.53 8.49
N VAL A 151 -2.09 8.49 8.00
CA VAL A 151 -1.11 7.47 8.41
C VAL A 151 -0.84 7.52 9.92
N LEU A 152 -0.64 8.71 10.47
CA LEU A 152 -0.43 8.89 11.91
C LEU A 152 -1.65 8.42 12.72
N ARG A 153 -2.86 8.69 12.23
CA ARG A 153 -4.10 8.21 12.85
C ARG A 153 -4.18 6.70 12.82
N THR A 154 -3.82 6.06 11.70
CA THR A 154 -3.79 4.60 11.58
C THR A 154 -2.76 3.99 12.52
N ILE A 155 -1.53 4.53 12.57
CA ILE A 155 -0.49 4.04 13.49
C ILE A 155 -0.93 4.18 14.95
N ALA A 156 -1.60 5.29 15.30
CA ALA A 156 -2.10 5.56 16.64
C ALA A 156 -3.40 4.83 17.01
N ASP A 157 -4.01 4.12 16.07
CA ASP A 157 -5.19 3.30 16.34
C ASP A 157 -4.85 2.13 17.27
N GLU A 158 -5.81 1.72 18.11
CA GLU A 158 -5.63 0.68 19.11
C GLU A 158 -5.21 -0.66 18.47
N ASP A 159 -5.62 -0.90 17.23
CA ASP A 159 -5.29 -2.09 16.44
C ASP A 159 -3.83 -2.10 15.93
N HIS A 160 -3.16 -0.94 15.82
CA HIS A 160 -1.81 -0.80 15.24
C HIS A 160 -0.76 -0.31 16.25
N GLY A 161 -1.21 0.01 17.47
CA GLY A 161 -0.38 0.05 18.66
C GLY A 161 0.67 1.17 18.70
N ALA A 162 0.39 2.40 18.28
CA ALA A 162 1.20 3.49 18.84
C ALA A 162 0.79 3.74 20.29
N THR A 163 1.75 3.60 21.20
CA THR A 163 1.58 3.88 22.62
C THR A 163 1.37 5.38 22.90
N SER A 164 1.71 6.27 21.95
CA SER A 164 1.40 7.70 21.99
C SER A 164 1.55 8.38 20.61
N ALA A 165 0.92 9.55 20.42
CA ALA A 165 1.07 10.36 19.20
C ALA A 165 2.53 10.75 18.89
N ARG A 166 3.36 10.95 19.93
CA ARG A 166 4.78 11.27 19.78
C ARG A 166 5.58 10.09 19.21
N GLU A 167 5.26 8.88 19.64
CA GLU A 167 5.92 7.67 19.14
C GLU A 167 5.46 7.32 17.73
N ALA A 168 4.19 7.54 17.40
CA ALA A 168 3.69 7.43 16.03
C ALA A 168 4.46 8.34 15.06
N GLU A 169 4.65 9.62 15.44
CA GLU A 169 5.44 10.58 14.67
C GLU A 169 6.90 10.13 14.50
N ALA A 170 7.52 9.65 15.57
CA ALA A 170 8.90 9.16 15.52
C ALA A 170 9.03 7.94 14.60
N LEU A 171 8.15 6.94 14.74
CA LEU A 171 8.11 5.75 13.89
C LEU A 171 7.98 6.14 12.41
N LEU A 172 7.00 6.99 12.10
CA LEU A 172 6.75 7.43 10.74
C LEU A 172 7.93 8.22 10.16
N ALA A 173 8.52 9.13 10.92
CA ALA A 173 9.68 9.90 10.48
C ALA A 173 10.93 9.01 10.24
N HIS A 174 11.13 7.98 11.07
CA HIS A 174 12.20 7.00 10.86
C HIS A 174 11.94 6.13 9.63
N ALA A 175 10.70 5.69 9.40
CA ALA A 175 10.33 4.89 8.24
C ALA A 175 10.49 5.68 6.93
N GLU A 176 9.92 6.89 6.82
CA GLU A 176 10.06 7.75 5.63
C GLU A 176 11.52 8.14 5.37
N GLY A 177 12.31 8.26 6.44
CA GLY A 177 13.74 8.50 6.36
C GLY A 177 14.58 7.26 6.03
N TYR A 178 13.98 6.08 5.91
CA TYR A 178 14.66 4.79 5.76
C TYR A 178 15.71 4.52 6.86
N ARG A 179 15.42 4.92 8.10
CA ARG A 179 16.29 4.79 9.28
C ARG A 179 15.61 4.02 10.42
N LEU A 180 14.62 3.19 10.13
CA LEU A 180 13.91 2.41 11.15
C LEU A 180 14.64 1.10 11.39
N THR A 181 15.41 1.02 12.48
CA THR A 181 16.11 -0.21 12.88
C THR A 181 15.24 -1.09 13.78
N PRO A 182 15.54 -2.39 13.93
CA PRO A 182 14.82 -3.27 14.87
C PRO A 182 14.84 -2.75 16.32
N GLU A 183 15.93 -2.12 16.73
CA GLU A 183 16.08 -1.53 18.07
C GLU A 183 15.18 -0.31 18.25
N LEU A 184 15.12 0.57 17.24
CA LEU A 184 14.23 1.73 17.25
C LEU A 184 12.76 1.30 17.22
N LEU A 185 12.42 0.33 16.38
CA LEU A 185 11.09 -0.25 16.33
C LEU A 185 10.68 -0.75 17.72
N THR A 186 11.49 -1.62 18.33
CA THR A 186 11.23 -2.18 19.65
C THR A 186 11.08 -1.09 20.73
N SER A 187 11.96 -0.08 20.71
CA SER A 187 11.93 1.02 21.68
C SER A 187 10.69 1.90 21.56
N LEU A 188 10.18 2.11 20.34
CA LEU A 188 9.05 3.01 20.08
C LEU A 188 7.70 2.31 20.17
N THR A 189 7.67 0.98 20.10
CA THR A 189 6.47 0.17 20.26
C THR A 189 6.22 -0.30 21.69
N GLY A 190 7.21 -0.16 22.58
CA GLY A 190 7.11 -0.61 23.98
C GLY A 190 7.01 -2.13 24.16
N ASP A 191 6.88 -2.57 25.42
CA ASP A 191 6.57 -3.95 25.82
C ASP A 191 5.06 -4.11 25.93
N THR A 192 4.41 -4.52 24.84
CA THR A 192 3.03 -5.02 24.89
C THR A 192 3.06 -6.50 24.53
N ASP A 193 2.60 -7.37 25.42
CA ASP A 193 2.58 -8.84 25.24
C ASP A 193 1.83 -9.30 23.97
N GLN A 194 1.07 -8.41 23.35
CA GLN A 194 0.30 -8.65 22.12
C GLN A 194 1.13 -8.56 20.83
N ARG A 195 2.37 -8.03 20.87
CA ARG A 195 3.20 -7.85 19.66
C ARG A 195 4.11 -9.02 19.37
N ASP A 196 4.06 -9.53 18.15
CA ASP A 196 4.97 -10.55 17.65
C ASP A 196 6.27 -9.91 17.13
N ARG A 197 7.16 -9.54 18.06
CA ARG A 197 8.45 -8.90 17.72
C ARG A 197 9.26 -9.66 16.67
N PRO A 198 9.36 -11.02 16.73
CA PRO A 198 10.01 -11.77 15.67
C PRO A 198 9.38 -11.55 14.28
N ALA A 199 8.05 -11.55 14.17
CA ALA A 199 7.37 -11.30 12.88
C ALA A 199 7.57 -9.86 12.41
N MET A 200 7.46 -8.87 13.30
CA MET A 200 7.73 -7.47 12.99
C MET A 200 9.15 -7.25 12.47
N ALA A 201 10.15 -7.92 13.07
CA ALA A 201 11.54 -7.84 12.61
C ALA A 201 11.73 -8.42 11.21
N ARG A 202 11.11 -9.57 10.89
CA ARG A 202 11.13 -10.16 9.55
C ARG A 202 10.45 -9.26 8.52
N ALA A 203 9.28 -8.72 8.85
CA ALA A 203 8.58 -7.76 8.01
C ALA A 203 9.45 -6.50 7.76
N LEU A 204 10.17 -6.02 8.77
CA LEU A 204 11.05 -4.85 8.64
C LEU A 204 12.22 -5.13 7.68
N GLU A 205 12.80 -6.33 7.75
CA GLU A 205 13.86 -6.78 6.84
C GLU A 205 13.36 -6.84 5.39
N LEU A 206 12.18 -7.43 5.17
CA LEU A 206 11.53 -7.49 3.85
C LEU A 206 11.21 -6.10 3.30
N ALA A 207 10.68 -5.22 4.16
CA ALA A 207 10.33 -3.85 3.82
C ALA A 207 11.54 -2.95 3.51
N ARG A 208 12.74 -3.30 4.01
CA ARG A 208 13.97 -2.53 3.82
C ARG A 208 13.83 -1.05 4.22
N LEU A 209 13.20 -0.79 5.36
CA LEU A 209 13.05 0.56 5.96
C LEU A 209 14.28 1.02 6.74
N ASN A 210 15.37 0.27 6.64
CA ASN A 210 16.69 0.63 7.13
C ASN A 210 17.67 0.56 5.96
N ARG A 211 17.95 1.70 5.32
CA ARG A 211 18.94 1.82 4.24
C ARG A 211 20.06 2.75 4.74
N PRO A 212 21.34 2.36 4.61
CA PRO A 212 22.47 3.22 4.97
C PRO A 212 22.58 4.47 4.08
#